data_AF-A0A2S1T202-F1
#
_entry.id   AF-A0A2S1T202-F1
#
_cell.length_a   1.000
_cell.length_b   1.000
_cell.length_c   1.000
_cell.angle_alpha   90.00
_cell.angle_beta   90.00
_cell.angle_gamma   90.00
#
_symmetry.space_group_name_H-M   'P 1'
#
loop_
_entity.id
_entity.type
_entity.pdbx_description
1 polymer ?
#
loop_
_entity_poly.entity_id
_entity_poly.type
_entity_poly.pdbx_seq_one_letter_code
_entity_poly.pdbx_strand_id
1 'polypeptide(L)'
;MSSNPNPTLPDGTPLSVQLFTVEGSAYGPYVALPLSDMWTPYSAHLFTRATAEEIVKDLHKDDCGMTAAFADDGTLTFTWTRDYDGDGGTKSIAPDGHGRYAIGGMWSWDEWGDHVPHTAGQAVFALGAAEYRWTADRCTAQPEGLDGLYARGREEAHAVTLRREEP
;
A
#
# COMPACT_ATOMS: atom_id res chain seq x y z
N MET A 1 -0.77 -29.31 -9.21
CA MET A 1 -0.98 -28.04 -8.49
C MET A 1 0.32 -27.28 -8.64
N SER A 2 0.38 -26.31 -9.55
CA SER A 2 1.60 -25.53 -9.79
C SER A 2 1.62 -24.38 -8.79
N SER A 3 2.59 -24.40 -7.88
CA SER A 3 2.93 -23.28 -7.02
C SER A 3 3.41 -22.13 -7.90
N ASN A 4 2.75 -20.97 -7.81
CA ASN A 4 3.28 -19.76 -8.43
C ASN A 4 4.51 -19.32 -7.61
N PRO A 5 5.70 -19.22 -8.21
CA PRO A 5 6.87 -18.74 -7.49
C PRO A 5 6.62 -17.30 -7.03
N ASN A 6 6.87 -17.03 -5.74
CA ASN A 6 6.85 -15.68 -5.19
C ASN A 6 7.81 -14.80 -6.01
N PRO A 7 7.40 -13.58 -6.42
CA PRO A 7 8.29 -12.69 -7.18
C PRO A 7 9.52 -12.39 -6.33
N THR A 8 10.71 -12.51 -6.88
CA THR A 8 12.00 -12.19 -6.26
C THR A 8 12.83 -11.44 -7.27
N LEU A 9 13.69 -10.53 -6.82
CA LEU A 9 14.71 -9.96 -7.68
C LEU A 9 15.56 -11.09 -8.31
N PRO A 10 16.23 -10.85 -9.46
CA PRO A 10 17.05 -11.86 -10.13
C PRO A 10 18.16 -12.48 -9.26
N ASP A 11 18.53 -11.83 -8.16
CA ASP A 11 19.52 -12.28 -7.17
C ASP A 11 18.91 -13.07 -6.00
N GLY A 12 17.59 -13.33 -6.01
CA GLY A 12 16.87 -14.02 -4.95
C GLY A 12 16.47 -13.14 -3.78
N THR A 13 16.75 -11.82 -3.83
CA THR A 13 16.32 -10.89 -2.78
C THR A 13 14.79 -10.74 -2.82
N PRO A 14 14.10 -10.90 -1.69
CA PRO A 14 12.67 -10.61 -1.62
C PRO A 14 12.43 -9.13 -1.94
N LEU A 15 11.58 -8.83 -2.94
CA LEU A 15 11.05 -7.46 -3.18
C LEU A 15 10.82 -6.73 -1.86
N SER A 16 11.50 -5.61 -1.65
CA SER A 16 11.25 -4.76 -0.50
C SER A 16 9.84 -4.16 -0.60
N VAL A 17 9.36 -3.64 0.52
CA VAL A 17 8.19 -2.76 0.47
C VAL A 17 8.48 -1.59 -0.46
N GLN A 18 7.44 -1.07 -1.10
CA GLN A 18 7.47 0.17 -1.85
C GLN A 18 6.36 1.08 -1.34
N LEU A 19 6.58 2.39 -1.42
CA LEU A 19 5.63 3.40 -0.98
C LEU A 19 4.90 3.94 -2.19
N PHE A 20 3.57 3.94 -2.12
CA PHE A 20 2.71 4.37 -3.22
C PHE A 20 1.80 5.51 -2.80
N THR A 21 1.30 6.23 -3.79
CA THR A 21 0.20 7.18 -3.66
C THR A 21 -0.68 7.14 -4.91
N VAL A 22 -1.89 7.68 -4.81
CA VAL A 22 -2.71 7.92 -6.00
C VAL A 22 -2.07 9.06 -6.80
N GLU A 23 -1.84 8.84 -8.10
CA GLU A 23 -1.23 9.84 -8.98
C GLU A 23 -2.00 11.16 -8.91
N GLY A 24 -1.27 12.28 -8.75
CA GLY A 24 -1.85 13.61 -8.65
C GLY A 24 -2.45 13.96 -7.29
N SER A 25 -2.33 13.08 -6.28
CA SER A 25 -2.77 13.35 -4.91
C SER A 25 -1.61 13.69 -3.96
N ALA A 26 -1.94 14.20 -2.77
CA ALA A 26 -1.01 14.35 -1.65
C ALA A 26 -1.20 13.26 -0.58
N TYR A 27 -1.86 12.15 -0.94
CA TYR A 27 -2.20 11.06 -0.04
C TYR A 27 -1.04 10.08 0.18
N GLY A 28 -1.26 9.12 1.07
CA GLY A 28 -0.24 8.15 1.46
C GLY A 28 0.81 8.74 2.42
N PRO A 29 2.02 8.18 2.48
CA PRO A 29 2.47 7.01 1.72
C PRO A 29 1.71 5.74 2.11
N TYR A 30 1.32 4.95 1.12
CA TYR A 30 0.77 3.62 1.31
C TYR A 30 1.89 2.59 1.20
N VAL A 31 2.14 1.84 2.28
CA VAL A 31 3.15 0.78 2.27
C VAL A 31 2.57 -0.44 1.58
N ALA A 32 3.21 -0.90 0.52
CA ALA A 32 2.74 -2.03 -0.26
C ALA A 32 3.86 -3.01 -0.58
N LEU A 33 3.46 -4.22 -0.95
CA LEU A 33 4.31 -5.19 -1.60
C LEU A 33 3.91 -5.30 -3.08
N PRO A 34 4.78 -4.95 -4.03
CA PRO A 34 4.52 -5.18 -5.45
C PRO A 34 4.36 -6.67 -5.76
N LEU A 35 3.41 -7.01 -6.64
CA LEU A 35 3.21 -8.38 -7.14
C LEU A 35 4.22 -8.79 -8.23
N SER A 36 5.01 -7.84 -8.73
CA SER A 36 5.98 -8.02 -9.81
C SER A 36 7.10 -6.98 -9.67
N ASP A 37 8.30 -7.32 -10.13
CA ASP A 37 9.46 -6.41 -10.20
C ASP A 37 9.23 -5.25 -11.17
N MET A 38 8.41 -5.48 -12.19
CA MET A 38 7.93 -4.44 -13.11
C MET A 38 6.44 -4.22 -12.86
N TRP A 39 6.07 -2.99 -12.53
CA TRP A 39 4.69 -2.57 -12.38
C TRP A 39 4.40 -1.37 -13.30
N THR A 40 3.14 -1.25 -13.68
CA THR A 40 2.56 -0.11 -14.38
C THR A 40 1.65 0.66 -13.43
N PRO A 41 1.29 1.93 -13.69
CA PRO A 41 0.41 2.69 -12.82
C PRO A 41 -0.90 1.99 -12.43
N TYR A 42 -1.39 1.04 -13.24
CA TYR A 42 -2.62 0.30 -12.96
C TYR A 42 -2.40 -1.10 -12.34
N SER A 43 -1.16 -1.44 -12.00
CA SER A 43 -0.82 -2.72 -11.40
C SER A 43 -1.44 -2.88 -10.01
N ALA A 44 -1.71 -4.13 -9.64
CA ALA A 44 -2.14 -4.44 -8.29
C ALA A 44 -0.92 -4.60 -7.37
N HIS A 45 -1.02 -4.05 -6.17
CA HIS A 45 -0.05 -4.22 -5.09
C HIS A 45 -0.77 -4.78 -3.87
N LEU A 46 -0.04 -5.51 -3.02
CA LEU A 46 -0.57 -6.05 -1.78
C LEU A 46 -0.43 -5.01 -0.67
N PHE A 47 -1.56 -4.68 -0.05
CA PHE A 47 -1.65 -3.77 1.08
C PHE A 47 -2.17 -4.52 2.30
N THR A 48 -1.75 -4.14 3.52
CA THR A 48 -2.42 -4.67 4.70
C THR A 48 -3.85 -4.15 4.80
N ARG A 49 -4.63 -4.73 5.70
CA ARG A 49 -5.94 -4.20 6.07
C ARG A 49 -5.89 -2.72 6.48
N ALA A 50 -4.91 -2.32 7.30
CA ALA A 50 -4.80 -0.95 7.80
C ALA A 50 -4.53 0.04 6.66
N THR A 51 -3.61 -0.30 5.75
CA THR A 51 -3.35 0.54 4.57
C THR A 51 -4.56 0.56 3.62
N ALA A 52 -5.25 -0.56 3.43
CA ALA A 52 -6.48 -0.58 2.64
C ALA A 52 -7.58 0.32 3.23
N GLU A 53 -7.72 0.38 4.55
CA GLU A 53 -8.66 1.29 5.22
C GLU A 53 -8.29 2.77 5.02
N GLU A 54 -7.00 3.13 5.08
CA GLU A 54 -6.59 4.51 4.80
C GLU A 54 -6.77 4.88 3.32
N ILE A 55 -6.53 3.96 2.38
CA ILE A 55 -6.86 4.17 0.95
C ILE A 55 -8.35 4.48 0.79
N VAL A 56 -9.25 3.71 1.44
CA VAL A 56 -10.70 3.95 1.37
C VAL A 56 -11.08 5.30 1.96
N LYS A 57 -10.49 5.67 3.10
CA LYS A 57 -10.75 6.95 3.74
C LYS A 57 -10.27 8.13 2.90
N ASP A 58 -9.10 8.01 2.27
CA ASP A 58 -8.57 9.04 1.37
C ASP A 58 -9.43 9.15 0.11
N LEU A 59 -9.85 8.02 -0.46
CA LEU A 59 -10.80 7.97 -1.58
C LEU A 59 -12.08 8.75 -1.29
N HIS A 60 -12.64 8.61 -0.08
CA HIS A 60 -13.86 9.31 0.32
C HIS A 60 -13.70 10.83 0.50
N LYS A 61 -12.47 11.37 0.48
CA LYS A 61 -12.24 12.83 0.53
C LYS A 61 -12.42 13.52 -0.83
N ASP A 62 -12.22 12.79 -1.93
CA ASP A 62 -12.13 13.38 -3.27
C ASP A 62 -13.49 13.52 -3.98
N ASP A 63 -14.54 12.88 -3.47
CA ASP A 63 -15.87 12.80 -4.12
C ASP A 63 -15.79 12.51 -5.63
N CYS A 64 -14.89 11.61 -6.01
CA CYS A 64 -14.54 11.35 -7.41
C CYS A 64 -15.53 10.41 -8.13
N GLY A 65 -16.74 10.21 -7.61
CA GLY A 65 -17.71 9.26 -8.18
C GLY A 65 -17.40 7.79 -7.89
N MET A 66 -16.47 7.51 -6.98
CA MET A 66 -16.14 6.17 -6.51
C MET A 66 -16.21 6.08 -4.98
N THR A 67 -16.69 4.94 -4.50
CA THR A 67 -16.82 4.62 -3.08
C THR A 67 -16.29 3.22 -2.83
N ALA A 68 -15.89 2.94 -1.60
CA ALA A 68 -15.53 1.59 -1.18
C ALA A 68 -16.02 1.30 0.24
N ALA A 69 -16.29 0.02 0.51
CA ALA A 69 -16.67 -0.46 1.83
C ALA A 69 -16.20 -1.90 2.04
N PHE A 70 -15.94 -2.23 3.30
CA PHE A 70 -15.65 -3.60 3.70
C PHE A 70 -16.93 -4.31 4.15
N ALA A 71 -17.11 -5.53 3.68
CA ALA A 71 -18.14 -6.44 4.18
C ALA A 71 -17.70 -7.14 5.48
N ASP A 72 -18.65 -7.78 6.15
CA ASP A 72 -18.43 -8.51 7.42
C ASP A 72 -17.44 -9.68 7.27
N ASP A 73 -17.34 -10.26 6.06
CA ASP A 73 -16.39 -11.32 5.73
C ASP A 73 -14.96 -10.80 5.45
N GLY A 74 -14.76 -9.48 5.54
CA GLY A 74 -13.50 -8.81 5.28
C GLY A 74 -13.27 -8.43 3.81
N THR A 75 -14.16 -8.77 2.88
CA THR A 75 -14.05 -8.40 1.46
C THR A 75 -14.16 -6.89 1.30
N LEU A 76 -13.23 -6.28 0.55
CA LEU A 76 -13.28 -4.87 0.16
C LEU A 76 -13.99 -4.72 -1.19
N THR A 77 -15.07 -3.97 -1.25
CA THR A 77 -15.78 -3.71 -2.51
C THR A 77 -15.70 -2.23 -2.88
N PHE A 78 -15.13 -1.96 -4.05
CA PHE A 78 -15.18 -0.67 -4.73
C PHE A 78 -16.42 -0.62 -5.63
N THR A 79 -17.09 0.53 -5.66
CA THR A 79 -18.22 0.84 -6.55
C THR A 79 -18.00 2.22 -7.14
N TRP A 80 -18.08 2.36 -8.46
CA TRP A 80 -17.97 3.65 -9.14
C TRP A 80 -19.11 3.86 -10.12
N THR A 81 -19.47 5.12 -10.33
CA THR A 81 -20.52 5.53 -11.26
C THR A 81 -19.98 5.66 -12.67
N ARG A 82 -20.88 5.83 -13.65
CA ARG A 82 -20.51 6.16 -15.03
C ARG A 82 -19.77 7.48 -15.17
N ASP A 83 -19.89 8.38 -14.20
CA ASP A 83 -19.18 9.66 -14.25
C ASP A 83 -17.67 9.47 -14.03
N TYR A 84 -17.25 8.34 -13.46
CA TYR A 84 -15.86 8.01 -13.22
C TYR A 84 -15.13 7.53 -14.48
N ASP A 85 -15.70 6.57 -15.21
CA ASP A 85 -15.04 5.91 -16.35
C ASP A 85 -15.90 5.76 -17.61
N GLY A 86 -17.14 6.26 -17.60
CA GLY A 86 -18.12 6.13 -18.68
C GLY A 86 -19.04 4.91 -18.57
N ASP A 87 -18.66 3.88 -17.82
CA ASP A 87 -19.37 2.60 -17.76
C ASP A 87 -20.01 2.33 -16.39
N GLY A 88 -19.31 2.73 -15.32
CA GLY A 88 -19.63 2.37 -13.95
C GLY A 88 -19.30 0.91 -13.67
N GLY A 89 -19.15 0.56 -12.39
CA GLY A 89 -18.78 -0.80 -12.06
C GLY A 89 -18.61 -1.08 -10.58
N THR A 90 -18.28 -2.34 -10.33
CA THR A 90 -17.92 -2.83 -8.99
C THR A 90 -16.71 -3.74 -9.08
N LYS A 91 -15.87 -3.71 -8.04
CA LYS A 91 -14.72 -4.61 -7.90
C LYS A 91 -14.60 -5.05 -6.45
N SER A 92 -14.72 -6.35 -6.22
CA SER A 92 -14.52 -6.96 -4.90
C SER A 92 -13.14 -7.60 -4.80
N ILE A 93 -12.50 -7.39 -3.66
CA ILE A 93 -11.14 -7.85 -3.34
C ILE A 93 -11.19 -8.55 -1.99
N ALA A 94 -11.04 -9.87 -2.01
CA ALA A 94 -10.84 -10.65 -0.80
C ALA A 94 -9.39 -10.51 -0.32
N PRO A 95 -9.15 -10.53 1.01
CA PRO A 95 -7.80 -10.62 1.52
C PRO A 95 -7.17 -12.00 1.17
N ASP A 96 -5.86 -12.04 1.03
CA ASP A 96 -5.11 -13.29 0.95
C ASP A 96 -5.05 -14.01 2.32
N GLY A 97 -4.39 -15.18 2.36
CA GLY A 97 -4.22 -15.97 3.59
C GLY A 97 -3.45 -15.25 4.72
N HIS A 98 -2.88 -14.08 4.44
CA HIS A 98 -2.17 -13.23 5.40
C HIS A 98 -2.90 -11.92 5.70
N GLY A 99 -4.14 -11.75 5.19
CA GLY A 99 -4.93 -10.54 5.43
C GLY A 99 -4.59 -9.36 4.51
N ARG A 100 -3.90 -9.59 3.37
CA ARG A 100 -3.48 -8.54 2.44
C ARG A 100 -4.41 -8.42 1.24
N TYR A 101 -4.65 -7.20 0.79
CA TYR A 101 -5.56 -6.87 -0.30
C TYR A 101 -4.78 -6.50 -1.56
N ALA A 102 -5.07 -7.16 -2.68
CA ALA A 102 -4.48 -6.86 -3.98
C ALA A 102 -5.24 -5.71 -4.68
N ILE A 103 -4.83 -4.46 -4.42
CA ILE A 103 -5.53 -3.26 -4.89
C ILE A 103 -4.80 -2.67 -6.10
N GLY A 104 -5.53 -2.41 -7.19
CA GLY A 104 -5.03 -1.76 -8.41
C GLY A 104 -6.05 -1.74 -9.54
N GLY A 105 -5.72 -1.08 -10.65
CA GLY A 105 -6.52 -1.06 -11.87
C GLY A 105 -7.76 -0.16 -11.84
N MET A 106 -7.89 0.68 -10.82
CA MET A 106 -9.00 1.63 -10.68
C MET A 106 -8.52 3.06 -10.94
N TRP A 107 -7.37 3.43 -10.36
CA TRP A 107 -6.64 4.66 -10.62
C TRP A 107 -5.18 4.35 -10.93
N SER A 108 -4.46 5.35 -11.44
CA SER A 108 -3.01 5.31 -11.55
C SER A 108 -2.37 5.45 -10.17
N TRP A 109 -1.46 4.53 -9.85
CA TRP A 109 -0.48 4.69 -8.78
C TRP A 109 0.70 5.53 -9.26
N ASP A 110 1.25 6.32 -8.34
CA ASP A 110 2.57 6.92 -8.44
C ASP A 110 3.45 6.40 -7.29
N GLU A 111 4.76 6.41 -7.50
CA GLU A 111 5.71 6.18 -6.42
C GLU A 111 5.67 7.36 -5.45
N TRP A 112 5.57 7.08 -4.15
CA TRP A 112 5.62 8.13 -3.15
C TRP A 112 7.08 8.52 -2.88
N GLY A 113 7.39 9.81 -3.00
CA GLY A 113 8.74 10.34 -2.76
C GLY A 113 8.77 11.86 -2.72
N ASP A 114 9.97 12.43 -2.90
CA ASP A 114 10.22 13.87 -2.77
C ASP A 114 9.42 14.74 -3.75
N HIS A 115 8.96 14.18 -4.87
CA HIS A 115 8.14 14.89 -5.86
C HIS A 115 6.67 15.00 -5.44
N VAL A 116 6.21 14.18 -4.50
CA VAL A 116 4.84 14.22 -3.96
C VAL A 116 4.78 15.20 -2.80
N PRO A 117 3.91 16.22 -2.81
CA PRO A 117 3.75 17.12 -1.66
C PRO A 117 3.36 16.34 -0.40
N HIS A 118 4.15 16.49 0.67
CA HIS A 118 3.92 15.74 1.90
C HIS A 118 4.28 16.51 3.17
N THR A 119 3.69 16.06 4.27
CA THR A 119 3.94 16.56 5.63
C THR A 119 5.15 15.87 6.27
N ALA A 120 5.73 16.49 7.30
CA ALA A 120 6.79 15.88 8.10
C ALA A 120 6.37 14.53 8.71
N GLY A 121 5.09 14.39 9.09
CA GLY A 121 4.56 13.13 9.62
C GLY A 121 4.55 12.00 8.59
N GLN A 122 4.19 12.29 7.34
CA GLN A 122 4.24 11.34 6.22
C GLN A 122 5.69 10.94 5.91
N ALA A 123 6.63 11.89 5.91
CA ALA A 123 8.04 11.60 5.72
C ALA A 123 8.62 10.70 6.83
N VAL A 124 8.27 10.94 8.10
CA VAL A 124 8.74 10.11 9.21
C VAL A 124 8.13 8.71 9.17
N PHE A 125 6.86 8.58 8.79
CA PHE A 125 6.25 7.27 8.56
C PHE A 125 6.92 6.53 7.40
N ALA A 126 7.18 7.19 6.27
CA ALA A 126 7.91 6.64 5.13
C ALA A 126 9.31 6.14 5.54
N LEU A 127 10.01 6.93 6.34
CA LEU A 127 11.33 6.58 6.86
C LEU A 127 11.27 5.34 7.75
N GLY A 128 10.28 5.25 8.64
CA GLY A 128 10.01 4.04 9.41
C GLY A 128 9.79 2.82 8.52
N ALA A 129 8.95 2.95 7.49
CA ALA A 129 8.70 1.86 6.54
C ALA A 129 9.95 1.44 5.77
N ALA A 130 10.82 2.38 5.38
CA ALA A 130 12.08 2.09 4.69
C ALA A 130 13.10 1.39 5.61
N GLU A 131 13.14 1.77 6.89
CA GLU A 131 14.12 1.28 7.86
C GLU A 131 13.66 0.03 8.64
N TYR A 132 12.48 -0.53 8.35
CA TYR A 132 11.84 -1.57 9.18
C TYR A 132 12.69 -2.82 9.48
N ARG A 133 13.66 -3.14 8.61
CA ARG A 133 14.62 -4.26 8.81
C ARG A 133 15.91 -3.86 9.51
N TRP A 134 16.14 -2.58 9.75
CA TRP A 134 17.37 -2.09 10.36
C TRP A 134 17.34 -2.28 11.86
N THR A 135 18.50 -2.54 12.44
CA THR A 135 18.71 -2.54 13.89
C THR A 135 18.66 -1.11 14.44
N ALA A 136 18.29 -0.95 15.71
CA ALA A 136 18.05 0.36 16.32
C ALA A 136 19.25 1.32 16.23
N ASP A 137 20.48 0.79 16.25
CA ASP A 137 21.74 1.52 16.10
C ASP A 137 21.97 2.09 14.68
N ARG A 138 21.20 1.64 13.69
CA ARG A 138 21.26 2.09 12.31
C ARG A 138 20.10 3.00 11.91
N CYS A 139 19.11 3.17 12.79
CA CYS A 139 17.94 3.99 12.52
C CYS A 139 18.30 5.47 12.53
N THR A 140 17.68 6.24 11.64
CA THR A 140 17.84 7.70 11.61
C THR A 140 17.21 8.32 12.86
N ALA A 141 17.87 9.32 13.45
CA ALA A 141 17.30 10.08 14.56
C ALA A 141 16.09 10.90 14.08
N GLN A 142 14.96 10.77 14.77
CA GLN A 142 13.70 11.39 14.38
C GLN A 142 13.52 12.76 15.07
N PRO A 143 12.76 13.69 14.45
CA PRO A 143 12.31 14.90 15.15
C PRO A 143 11.47 14.53 16.38
N GLU A 144 11.64 15.26 17.48
CA GLU A 144 10.88 15.04 18.72
C GLU A 144 9.37 15.03 18.46
N GLY A 145 8.67 14.03 19.04
CA GLY A 145 7.22 13.92 18.96
C GLY A 145 6.69 13.14 17.74
N LEU A 146 7.56 12.65 16.85
CA LEU A 146 7.15 11.85 15.68
C LEU A 146 7.49 10.35 15.79
N ASP A 147 8.05 9.90 16.92
CA ASP A 147 8.45 8.51 17.15
C ASP A 147 7.31 7.50 16.90
N GLY A 148 6.08 7.86 17.24
CA GLY A 148 4.91 7.02 17.01
C GLY A 148 4.60 6.80 15.53
N LEU A 149 4.83 7.81 14.67
CA LEU A 149 4.63 7.69 13.23
C LEU A 149 5.74 6.85 12.59
N TYR A 150 6.97 7.02 13.07
CA TYR A 150 8.10 6.19 12.66
C TYR A 150 7.86 4.71 13.00
N ALA A 151 7.48 4.43 14.24
CA ALA A 151 7.16 3.08 14.69
C ALA A 151 6.03 2.45 13.88
N ARG A 152 4.94 3.21 13.62
CA ARG A 152 3.85 2.77 12.75
C ARG A 152 4.33 2.41 11.34
N GLY A 153 5.22 3.20 10.74
CA GLY A 153 5.78 2.90 9.43
C GLY A 153 6.54 1.57 9.42
N ARG A 154 7.35 1.32 10.45
CA ARG A 154 8.06 0.04 10.62
C ARG A 154 7.10 -1.14 10.78
N GLU A 155 6.10 -0.99 11.64
CA GLU A 155 5.09 -2.02 11.91
C GLU A 155 4.32 -2.38 10.63
N GLU A 156 3.93 -1.37 9.86
CA GLU A 156 3.19 -1.56 8.61
C GLU A 156 4.05 -2.29 7.55
N ALA A 157 5.30 -1.87 7.38
CA ALA A 157 6.23 -2.54 6.46
C ALA A 157 6.56 -3.97 6.88
N HIS A 158 6.68 -4.21 8.19
CA HIS A 158 6.81 -5.56 8.72
C HIS A 158 5.55 -6.40 8.44
N ALA A 159 4.36 -5.85 8.72
CA ALA A 159 3.09 -6.54 8.56
C ALA A 159 2.82 -6.97 7.11
N VAL A 160 3.05 -6.09 6.13
CA VAL A 160 2.82 -6.42 4.71
C VAL A 160 3.80 -7.49 4.18
N THR A 161 4.95 -7.65 4.84
CA THR A 161 6.00 -8.61 4.45
C THR A 161 5.99 -9.92 5.25
N LEU A 162 5.10 -10.07 6.23
CA LEU A 162 4.97 -11.30 7.02
C LEU A 162 4.73 -12.54 6.13
N ARG A 163 5.45 -13.63 6.46
CA ARG A 163 5.27 -15.00 5.94
C ARG A 163 5.37 -15.20 4.42
N ARG A 164 6.18 -14.38 3.75
CA ARG A 164 6.54 -14.58 2.34
C ARG A 164 7.22 -15.93 2.02
N GLU A 165 7.73 -16.64 3.03
CA GLU A 165 8.46 -17.90 2.86
C GLU A 165 7.57 -19.15 2.84
N GLU A 166 6.26 -19.03 3.06
CA GLU A 166 5.35 -20.18 3.03
C GLU A 166 4.74 -20.38 1.63
N PRO A 167 4.81 -21.61 1.06
CA PRO A 167 4.39 -21.94 -0.31
C PRO A 167 2.87 -22.02 -0.52
#